data_AF-X0WQT2-F1
#
_entry.id   AF-X0WQT2-F1
#
_cell.length_a   1.000
_cell.length_b   1.000
_cell.length_c   1.000
_cell.angle_alpha   90.00
_cell.angle_beta   90.00
_cell.angle_gamma   90.00
#
_symmetry.space_group_name_H-M   'P 1'
#
loop_
_entity.id
_entity.type
_entity.pdbx_description
1 polymer ?
#
loop_
_entity_poly.entity_id
_entity_poly.type
_entity_poly.pdbx_seq_one_letter_code
_entity_poly.pdbx_strand_id
1 'polypeptide(L)' 'VEVYDSEGALVGMEPLIVDAPEMGQPGTFSVDVTYEVVWEGPGRIVVVDALPVFNGIGHIASVEVFLRP' A
#
# COMPACT_ATOMS: atom_id res chain seq x y z
N VAL A 1 0.20 3.44 -1.57
CA VAL A 1 0.56 2.08 -1.12
C VAL A 1 1.30 2.20 0.18
N GLU A 2 0.97 1.36 1.13
CA GLU A 2 1.52 1.37 2.48
C GLU A 2 2.14 0.00 2.77
N VAL A 3 3.29 -0.01 3.44
CA VAL A 3 4.00 -1.22 3.86
C VAL A 3 4.00 -1.25 5.38
N TYR A 4 3.51 -2.33 5.95
CA TYR A 4 3.45 -2.56 7.38
C TYR A 4 4.31 -3.75 7.78
N ASP A 5 4.95 -3.67 8.94
CA ASP A 5 5.68 -4.79 9.55
C ASP A 5 4.75 -5.72 10.36
N SER A 6 5.35 -6.68 11.06
CA SER A 6 4.64 -7.67 11.88
C SER A 6 3.94 -7.07 13.11
N GLU A 7 4.39 -5.91 13.59
CA GLU A 7 3.79 -5.19 14.71
C GLU A 7 2.67 -4.24 14.23
N GLY A 8 2.50 -4.12 12.91
CA GLY A 8 1.55 -3.20 12.28
C GLY A 8 2.07 -1.77 12.21
N ALA A 9 3.38 -1.54 12.37
CA ALA A 9 3.99 -0.23 12.18
C ALA A 9 4.14 0.05 10.68
N LEU A 10 3.86 1.29 10.26
CA LEU A 10 4.06 1.74 8.88
C LEU A 10 5.57 1.96 8.65
N VAL A 11 6.16 1.19 7.75
CA VAL A 11 7.61 1.16 7.47
C VAL A 11 7.97 1.65 6.07
N GLY A 12 6.98 1.98 5.25
CA GLY A 12 7.16 2.57 3.93
C GLY A 12 5.83 3.03 3.34
N MET A 13 5.86 4.11 2.57
CA MET A 13 4.69 4.55 1.80
C MET A 13 5.10 5.26 0.51
N GLU A 14 4.35 5.02 -0.55
CA GLU A 14 4.47 5.77 -1.80
C GLU A 14 3.08 6.05 -2.38
N PRO A 15 2.80 7.27 -2.88
CA PRO A 15 1.61 7.53 -3.65
C PRO A 15 1.64 6.74 -4.96
N LEU A 16 0.46 6.36 -5.46
CA LEU A 16 0.32 5.64 -6.72
C LEU A 16 -0.83 6.25 -7.51
N ILE A 17 -0.74 6.22 -8.84
CA ILE A 17 -1.85 6.56 -9.73
C ILE A 17 -2.27 5.29 -10.46
N VAL A 18 -3.57 4.97 -10.40
CA VAL A 18 -4.14 3.84 -11.14
C VAL A 18 -4.23 4.20 -12.62
N ASP A 19 -3.68 3.36 -13.48
CA ASP A 19 -3.78 3.45 -14.94
C ASP A 19 -5.14 2.90 -15.39
N ALA A 20 -6.16 3.75 -15.28
CA ALA A 20 -7.53 3.49 -15.68
C ALA A 20 -7.87 4.22 -17.00
N PRO A 21 -8.60 3.60 -17.94
CA PRO A 21 -8.99 4.26 -19.19
C PRO A 21 -9.85 5.52 -18.97
N GLU A 22 -10.71 5.50 -17.96
CA GLU A 22 -11.59 6.60 -17.57
C GLU A 22 -11.73 6.65 -16.04
N MET A 23 -12.05 7.84 -15.49
CA MET A 23 -12.28 8.00 -14.06
C MET A 23 -13.47 7.14 -13.60
N GLY A 24 -13.24 6.32 -12.57
CA GLY A 24 -14.25 5.38 -12.05
C GLY A 24 -14.25 4.00 -12.70
N GLN A 25 -13.41 3.77 -13.71
CA GLN A 25 -13.17 2.42 -14.25
C GLN A 25 -12.00 1.74 -13.51
N PRO A 26 -11.99 0.40 -13.43
CA PRO A 26 -10.81 -0.34 -12.98
C PRO A 26 -9.60 -0.07 -13.89
N GLY A 27 -8.41 -0.09 -13.30
CA GLY A 27 -7.15 0.10 -14.00
C GLY A 27 -6.03 -0.71 -13.37
N THR A 28 -4.91 -0.84 -14.07
CA THR A 28 -3.71 -1.49 -13.52
C THR A 28 -2.89 -0.48 -12.73
N PHE A 29 -1.98 -0.96 -11.90
CA PHE A 29 -0.99 -0.09 -11.27
C PHE A 29 0.31 -0.82 -11.02
N SER A 30 1.40 -0.06 -11.00
CA SER A 30 2.73 -0.52 -10.61
C SER A 30 3.45 0.64 -9.94
N VAL A 31 4.10 0.36 -8.82
CA VAL A 31 4.83 1.35 -8.04
C VAL A 31 5.94 0.64 -7.29
N ASP A 32 7.13 1.26 -7.30
CA ASP A 32 8.22 0.87 -6.43
C ASP A 32 8.03 1.56 -5.09
N VAL A 33 8.03 0.80 -4.00
CA VAL A 33 7.83 1.33 -2.64
C VAL A 33 9.10 1.13 -1.83
N THR A 34 9.73 2.23 -1.44
CA THR A 34 10.86 2.19 -0.52
C THR A 34 10.35 1.90 0.89
N TYR A 35 11.01 0.99 1.61
CA TYR A 35 10.69 0.66 2.99
C TYR A 35 11.98 0.41 3.78
N GLU A 36 11.91 0.57 5.10
CA GLU A 36 13.03 0.30 6.01
C GLU A 36 12.56 -0.57 7.18
N VAL A 37 13.22 -1.72 7.39
CA VAL A 37 12.98 -2.60 8.54
C VAL A 37 14.28 -2.94 9.25
N VAL A 38 14.24 -3.03 10.57
CA VAL A 38 15.43 -3.39 11.37
C VAL A 38 15.68 -4.90 11.33
N TRP A 39 14.61 -5.68 11.30
CA TRP A 39 14.65 -7.14 11.33
C TRP A 39 13.83 -7.70 10.17
N GLU A 40 14.29 -8.82 9.61
CA GLU A 40 13.48 -9.56 8.66
C GLU A 40 12.25 -10.18 9.35
N GLY A 41 11.14 -10.28 8.64
CA GLY A 41 9.92 -10.79 9.25
C GLY A 41 8.68 -10.68 8.36
N PRO A 42 7.54 -11.20 8.84
CA PRO A 42 6.28 -11.03 8.14
C PRO A 42 5.87 -9.57 8.10
N GLY A 43 5.24 -9.16 7.01
CA GLY A 43 4.69 -7.83 6.83
C GLY A 43 3.51 -7.87 5.87
N ARG A 44 2.95 -6.70 5.58
CA ARG A 44 1.79 -6.57 4.71
C ARG A 44 1.90 -5.32 3.87
N ILE A 45 1.67 -5.47 2.56
CA ILE A 45 1.50 -4.36 1.64
C ILE A 45 -0.01 -4.10 1.51
N VAL A 46 -0.42 -2.84 1.63
CA VAL A 46 -1.81 -2.41 1.54
C VAL A 46 -1.94 -1.34 0.47
N VAL A 47 -2.91 -1.52 -0.40
CA VAL A 47 -3.33 -0.53 -1.39
C VAL A 47 -4.60 0.11 -0.85
N VAL A 48 -4.53 1.42 -0.65
CA VAL A 48 -5.62 2.22 -0.13
C VAL A 48 -5.97 3.35 -1.09
N ASP A 49 -7.25 3.69 -1.14
CA ASP A 49 -7.78 4.87 -1.81
C ASP A 49 -8.11 5.96 -0.79
N ALA A 50 -7.73 7.19 -1.12
CA ALA A 50 -8.05 8.34 -0.29
C ALA A 50 -9.45 8.83 -0.65
N LEU A 51 -10.45 8.47 0.16
CA LEU A 51 -11.83 8.87 -0.09
C LEU A 51 -12.08 10.27 0.50
N PRO A 52 -12.75 11.17 -0.25
CA PRO A 52 -13.01 12.54 0.20
C PRO A 52 -14.00 12.65 1.37
N VAL A 53 -14.57 11.53 1.82
CA VAL A 53 -15.58 11.47 2.87
C VAL A 53 -14.98 10.88 4.15
N PHE A 54 -15.11 11.61 5.26
CA PHE A 54 -14.71 11.22 6.64
C PHE A 54 -13.24 10.79 6.86
N ASN A 55 -12.27 11.41 6.16
CA ASN A 55 -10.88 10.93 6.16
C ASN A 55 -10.80 9.43 5.81
N GLY A 56 -11.73 8.97 4.97
CA GLY A 56 -11.96 7.57 4.71
C GLY A 56 -10.77 6.99 3.95
N ILE A 57 -10.13 6.01 4.56
CA ILE A 57 -9.20 5.13 3.87
C ILE A 57 -10.04 3.99 3.30
N GLY A 58 -10.20 3.96 1.98
CA GLY A 58 -10.81 2.84 1.28
C GLY A 58 -9.77 1.75 1.08
N HIS A 59 -9.93 0.60 1.74
CA HIS A 59 -9.07 -0.56 1.43
C HIS A 59 -9.42 -1.08 0.03
N ILE A 60 -8.42 -1.16 -0.85
CA ILE A 60 -8.56 -1.75 -2.20
C ILE A 60 -8.10 -3.20 -2.17
N ALA A 61 -6.87 -3.43 -1.70
CA ALA A 61 -6.24 -4.74 -1.72
C ALA A 61 -5.12 -4.81 -0.68
N SER A 62 -4.74 -6.03 -0.30
CA SER A 62 -3.56 -6.25 0.53
C SER A 62 -2.97 -7.63 0.28
N VAL A 63 -1.67 -7.75 0.48
CA VAL A 63 -0.92 -9.00 0.35
C VAL A 63 0.07 -9.14 1.50
N GLU A 64 0.18 -10.35 2.03
CA GLU A 64 1.19 -10.69 3.03
C GLU A 64 2.54 -10.95 2.35
N VAL A 65 3.60 -10.41 2.93
CA VAL A 65 4.97 -10.49 2.40
C VAL A 65 5.95 -10.82 3.52
N PHE A 66 7.16 -11.25 3.15
CA PHE A 66 8.27 -11.38 4.08
C PHE A 66 9.28 -10.25 3.78
N LEU A 67 9.38 -9.28 4.68
CA LEU A 67 10.23 -8.10 4.56
C LEU A 67 11.67 -8.44 4.97
N ARG A 68 12.63 -7.77 4.33
CA ARG A 68 14.06 -7.87 4.65
C ARG A 68 14.67 -6.46 4.60
N PRO A 69 15.72 -6.19 5.39
CA PRO A 69 16.43 -4.90 5.36
C PRO A 69 17.05 -4.56 3.99
#